data_AF-A0A7W6KA13-F1
#
_entry.id   AF-A0A7W6KA13-F1
#
_cell.length_a   1.000
_cell.length_b   1.000
_cell.length_c   1.000
_cell.angle_alpha   90.00
_cell.angle_beta   90.00
_cell.angle_gamma   90.00
#
_symmetry.space_group_name_H-M   'P 1'
#
loop_
_entity.id
_entity.type
_entity.pdbx_description
1 polymer ?
#
loop_
_entity_poly.entity_id
_entity_poly.type
_entity_poly.pdbx_seq_one_letter_code
_entity_poly.pdbx_strand_id
1 'polypeptide(L)'
;MKNLNTYVLKIAIVAVLSIFSLTGCKKDEIKIEPVTKTTGVSEIEFSKLLQFISITTTAPKDQIIYNERDKEFVVYGWYHKSLADVQSEYNSANEYKATYEK
;
A
#
# COMPACT_ATOMS: atom_id res chain seq x y z
N MET A 1 -30.19 40.91 26.57
CA MET A 1 -30.16 40.28 25.23
C MET A 1 -28.84 40.57 24.51
N LYS A 2 -27.68 40.12 25.02
CA LYS A 2 -26.37 40.28 24.33
C LYS A 2 -25.60 38.98 24.13
N ASN A 3 -26.01 37.90 24.80
CA ASN A 3 -25.26 36.64 24.78
C ASN A 3 -25.82 35.61 23.80
N LEU A 4 -27.06 35.76 23.32
CA LEU A 4 -27.70 34.80 22.42
C LEU A 4 -27.03 34.79 21.02
N ASN A 5 -26.58 35.96 20.57
CA ASN A 5 -26.00 36.15 19.23
C ASN A 5 -24.65 35.44 19.05
N THR A 6 -23.88 35.31 20.14
CA THR A 6 -22.54 34.69 20.11
C THR A 6 -22.61 33.16 20.04
N TYR A 7 -23.65 32.55 20.61
CA TYR A 7 -23.84 31.10 20.54
C TYR A 7 -24.33 30.67 19.15
N VAL A 8 -25.24 31.44 18.54
CA VAL A 8 -25.72 31.18 17.18
C VAL A 8 -24.58 31.31 16.16
N LEU A 9 -23.70 32.30 16.32
CA LEU A 9 -22.52 32.48 15.45
C LEU A 9 -21.52 31.30 15.55
N LYS A 10 -21.33 30.73 16.74
CA LYS A 10 -20.43 29.58 16.95
C LYS A 10 -20.99 28.28 16.35
N ILE A 11 -22.30 28.09 16.39
CA ILE A 11 -22.97 26.91 15.81
C ILE A 11 -22.91 26.94 14.28
N ALA A 12 -23.03 28.12 13.67
CA ALA A 12 -22.91 28.29 12.22
C ALA A 12 -21.52 27.91 11.68
N ILE A 13 -20.44 28.19 12.42
CA ILE A 13 -19.06 27.89 12.00
C ILE A 13 -18.76 26.38 12.02
N VAL A 14 -19.32 25.64 12.98
CA VAL A 14 -19.12 24.18 13.08
C VAL A 14 -19.90 23.43 11.97
N ALA A 15 -21.06 23.95 11.55
CA ALA A 15 -21.87 23.36 10.50
C ALA A 15 -21.25 23.51 9.09
N VAL A 16 -20.47 24.58 8.84
CA VAL A 16 -19.81 24.79 7.54
C VAL A 16 -18.57 23.91 7.37
N LEU A 17 -17.84 23.61 8.45
CA LEU A 17 -16.64 22.77 8.40
C LEU A 17 -16.94 21.27 8.21
N SER A 18 -18.16 20.83 8.48
CA SER A 18 -18.55 19.41 8.39
C SER A 18 -19.01 18.98 6.99
N ILE A 19 -19.23 19.91 6.07
CA ILE A 19 -19.68 19.61 4.69
C ILE A 19 -18.50 19.15 3.81
N PHE A 20 -17.26 19.49 4.16
CA PHE A 20 -16.06 19.09 3.40
C PHE A 20 -15.55 17.67 3.71
N SER A 21 -16.14 16.96 4.67
CA SER A 21 -15.66 15.64 5.09
C SER A 21 -16.23 14.47 4.27
N LEU A 22 -17.16 14.73 3.33
CA LEU A 22 -17.87 13.67 2.61
C LEU A 22 -17.49 13.54 1.12
N THR A 23 -16.57 14.36 0.61
CA THR A 23 -15.90 14.06 -0.67
C THR A 23 -14.74 13.08 -0.42
N GLY A 24 -15.03 11.96 0.23
CA GLY A 24 -14.16 10.80 0.17
C GLY A 24 -14.18 10.36 -1.29
N CYS A 25 -13.06 10.56 -1.99
CA CYS A 25 -12.82 9.94 -3.29
C CYS A 25 -13.33 8.50 -3.22
N LYS A 26 -14.37 8.18 -4.02
CA LYS A 26 -14.47 6.83 -4.57
C LYS A 26 -13.24 6.70 -5.45
N LYS A 27 -12.10 6.37 -4.84
CA LYS A 27 -10.99 5.78 -5.55
C LYS A 27 -11.59 4.47 -6.01
N ASP A 28 -11.91 4.41 -7.29
CA ASP A 28 -12.33 3.19 -7.96
C ASP A 28 -11.53 2.05 -7.34
N GLU A 29 -12.23 1.03 -6.85
CA GLU A 29 -11.60 -0.20 -6.39
C GLU A 29 -10.89 -0.75 -7.62
N ILE A 30 -9.63 -0.34 -7.81
CA ILE A 30 -8.72 -0.92 -8.76
C ILE A 30 -8.68 -2.37 -8.31
N LYS A 31 -9.41 -3.23 -9.02
CA LYS A 31 -9.25 -4.66 -8.90
C LYS A 31 -7.80 -4.92 -9.21
N ILE A 32 -7.02 -5.13 -8.15
CA ILE A 32 -5.62 -5.49 -8.25
C ILE A 32 -5.65 -6.89 -8.85
N GLU A 33 -5.47 -6.96 -10.18
CA GLU A 33 -5.32 -8.25 -10.83
C GLU A 33 -4.06 -8.91 -10.27
N PRO A 34 -4.14 -10.16 -9.83
CA PRO A 34 -2.99 -10.85 -9.26
C PRO A 34 -1.89 -10.93 -10.31
N VAL A 35 -0.69 -10.47 -9.92
CA VAL A 35 0.47 -10.38 -10.81
C VAL A 35 0.76 -11.75 -11.41
N THR A 36 0.56 -11.87 -12.72
CA THR A 36 0.85 -13.08 -13.48
C THR A 36 2.06 -12.81 -14.39
N LYS A 37 3.24 -13.15 -13.86
CA LYS A 37 4.54 -13.26 -14.55
C LYS A 37 5.17 -11.94 -14.98
N THR A 38 6.50 -11.87 -14.83
CA THR A 38 7.29 -10.73 -15.30
C THR A 38 8.27 -11.17 -16.37
N THR A 39 8.52 -10.34 -17.36
CA THR A 39 9.38 -10.72 -18.51
C THR A 39 10.88 -10.77 -18.18
N GLY A 40 11.30 -10.28 -17.00
CA GLY A 40 12.70 -10.11 -16.61
C GLY A 40 13.16 -10.91 -15.38
N VAL A 41 12.25 -11.59 -14.70
CA VAL A 41 12.53 -12.40 -13.49
C VAL A 41 11.88 -13.76 -13.68
N SER A 42 12.61 -14.84 -13.37
CA SER A 42 12.03 -16.18 -13.47
C SER A 42 10.79 -16.29 -12.58
N GLU A 43 9.79 -17.08 -12.99
CA GLU A 43 8.54 -17.23 -12.22
C GLU A 43 8.79 -17.73 -10.79
N ILE A 44 9.79 -18.60 -10.61
CA ILE A 44 10.20 -19.13 -9.31
C ILE A 44 10.80 -18.01 -8.45
N GLU A 45 11.74 -17.25 -9.00
CA GLU A 45 12.37 -16.14 -8.28
C GLU A 45 11.34 -15.06 -7.93
N PHE A 46 10.48 -14.70 -8.87
CA PHE A 46 9.40 -13.73 -8.63
C PHE A 46 8.48 -14.18 -7.49
N SER A 47 8.07 -15.45 -7.48
CA SER A 47 7.23 -15.99 -6.40
C SER A 47 7.92 -15.94 -5.03
N LYS A 48 9.23 -16.20 -4.98
CA LYS A 48 10.02 -16.09 -3.75
C LYS A 48 10.09 -14.65 -3.25
N LEU A 49 10.37 -13.70 -4.13
CA LEU A 49 10.42 -12.28 -3.79
C LEU A 49 9.05 -11.75 -3.35
N LEU A 50 7.98 -12.15 -4.03
CA LEU A 50 6.60 -11.80 -3.64
C LEU A 50 6.25 -12.34 -2.25
N GLN A 51 6.64 -13.58 -1.94
CA GLN A 51 6.44 -14.15 -0.60
C GLN A 51 7.27 -13.42 0.46
N PHE A 52 8.53 -13.10 0.15
CA PHE A 52 9.40 -12.34 1.03
C PHE A 52 8.81 -10.97 1.39
N ILE A 53 8.34 -10.21 0.39
CA ILE A 53 7.68 -8.92 0.64
C ILE A 53 6.41 -9.12 1.45
N SER A 54 5.58 -10.10 1.11
CA SER A 54 4.33 -10.37 1.84
C SER A 54 4.56 -10.63 3.33
N ILE A 55 5.60 -11.40 3.66
CA ILE A 55 5.94 -11.70 5.05
C ILE A 55 6.54 -10.48 5.76
N THR A 56 7.52 -9.81 5.13
CA THR A 56 8.25 -8.71 5.78
C THR A 56 7.43 -7.44 5.95
N THR A 57 6.48 -7.19 5.05
CA THR A 57 5.57 -6.03 5.09
C THR A 57 4.22 -6.34 5.72
N THR A 58 4.00 -7.62 6.11
CA THR A 58 2.71 -8.18 6.56
C THR A 58 1.55 -7.92 5.59
N ALA A 59 1.85 -7.56 4.34
CA ALA A 59 0.87 -7.33 3.31
C ALA A 59 0.43 -8.66 2.68
N PRO A 60 -0.88 -8.90 2.53
CA PRO A 60 -1.34 -10.04 1.77
C PRO A 60 -0.94 -9.88 0.28
N LYS A 61 -0.69 -10.99 -0.41
CA LYS A 61 -0.11 -10.98 -1.76
C LYS A 61 -0.95 -10.23 -2.80
N ASP A 62 -2.26 -10.18 -2.62
CA ASP A 62 -3.22 -9.43 -3.46
C ASP A 62 -3.14 -7.91 -3.26
N GLN A 63 -2.46 -7.44 -2.21
CA GLN A 63 -2.16 -6.03 -1.95
C GLN A 63 -0.76 -5.63 -2.41
N ILE A 64 -0.07 -6.49 -3.16
CA ILE A 64 1.27 -6.26 -3.70
C ILE A 64 1.19 -6.29 -5.22
N ILE A 65 1.50 -5.16 -5.84
CA ILE A 65 1.54 -5.00 -7.29
C ILE A 65 2.99 -4.94 -7.74
N TYR A 66 3.34 -5.62 -8.81
CA TYR A 66 4.62 -5.40 -9.48
C TYR A 66 4.41 -4.49 -10.68
N ASN A 67 5.08 -3.35 -10.68
CA ASN A 67 5.13 -2.42 -11.80
C ASN A 67 6.36 -2.75 -12.65
N GLU A 68 6.14 -3.38 -13.82
CA GLU A 68 7.23 -3.77 -14.72
C GLU A 68 8.00 -2.58 -15.31
N ARG A 69 7.31 -1.46 -15.56
CA ARG A 69 7.93 -0.26 -16.16
C ARG A 69 9.00 0.31 -15.23
N ASP A 70 8.63 0.47 -13.97
CA ASP A 70 9.48 1.10 -12.96
C ASP A 70 10.29 0.06 -12.17
N LYS A 71 10.09 -1.24 -12.46
CA LYS A 71 10.73 -2.39 -11.83
C LYS A 71 10.63 -2.34 -10.30
N GLU A 72 9.43 -2.13 -9.79
CA GLU A 72 9.18 -1.97 -8.36
C GLU A 72 7.96 -2.76 -7.90
N PHE A 73 7.97 -3.12 -6.63
CA PHE A 73 6.81 -3.61 -5.91
C PHE A 73 6.13 -2.45 -5.20
N VAL A 74 4.82 -2.34 -5.38
CA VAL A 74 3.96 -1.36 -4.73
C VAL A 74 3.08 -2.11 -3.74
N VAL A 75 3.28 -1.85 -2.45
CA VAL A 75 2.55 -2.47 -1.35
C VAL A 75 1.50 -1.49 -0.84
N TYR A 76 0.26 -1.97 -0.65
CA TYR A 76 -0.90 -1.14 -0.26
C TYR A 76 -1.15 0.09 -1.16
N GLY A 77 -0.60 0.09 -2.38
CA GLY A 77 -0.75 1.18 -3.33
C GLY A 77 0.04 2.46 -3.01
N TRP A 78 0.96 2.45 -2.04
CA TRP A 78 1.76 3.64 -1.69
C TRP A 78 3.19 3.35 -1.24
N TYR A 79 3.52 2.15 -0.77
CA TYR A 79 4.87 1.80 -0.35
C TYR A 79 5.60 1.16 -1.53
N HIS A 80 6.56 1.90 -2.09
CA HIS A 80 7.32 1.48 -3.26
C HIS A 80 8.65 0.87 -2.85
N LYS A 81 9.03 -0.23 -3.49
CA LYS A 81 10.32 -0.86 -3.30
C LYS A 81 10.86 -1.40 -4.60
N SER A 82 12.06 -0.99 -4.98
CA SER A 82 12.64 -1.43 -6.24
C SER A 82 12.90 -2.95 -6.20
N LEU A 83 12.83 -3.61 -7.35
CA LEU A 83 13.19 -5.02 -7.50
C LEU A 83 14.60 -5.29 -6.97
N ALA A 84 15.55 -4.39 -7.26
CA ALA A 84 16.94 -4.52 -6.85
C ALA A 84 17.09 -4.48 -5.32
N ASP A 85 16.37 -3.59 -4.64
CA ASP A 85 16.39 -3.51 -3.18
C ASP A 85 15.79 -4.76 -2.55
N VAL A 86 14.65 -5.23 -3.08
CA VAL A 86 14.02 -6.47 -2.61
C VAL A 86 14.95 -7.66 -2.78
N GLN A 87 15.61 -7.78 -3.95
CA GLN A 87 16.58 -8.85 -4.20
C GLN A 87 17.78 -8.77 -3.24
N SER A 88 18.32 -7.56 -3.03
CA SER A 88 19.44 -7.35 -2.10
C SER A 88 19.07 -7.74 -0.66
N GLU A 89 17.93 -7.26 -0.18
CA GLU A 89 17.43 -7.58 1.15
C GLU A 89 17.15 -9.07 1.31
N TYR A 90 16.42 -9.66 0.36
CA TYR A 90 16.16 -11.09 0.32
C TYR A 90 17.46 -11.89 0.38
N ASN A 91 18.47 -11.51 -0.39
CA ASN A 91 19.76 -12.19 -0.40
C ASN A 91 20.46 -12.16 0.97
N SER A 92 20.34 -11.04 1.68
CA SER A 92 20.92 -10.87 3.03
C SER A 92 20.06 -11.39 4.19
N ALA A 93 18.79 -11.74 3.95
CA ALA A 93 17.82 -12.09 4.99
C ALA A 93 17.98 -13.54 5.50
N ASN A 94 19.05 -13.81 6.24
CA ASN A 94 19.37 -15.15 6.76
C ASN A 94 18.28 -15.73 7.67
N GLU A 95 17.71 -14.92 8.56
CA GLU A 95 16.63 -15.36 9.46
C GLU A 95 15.37 -15.75 8.70
N TYR A 96 15.00 -14.97 7.68
CA TYR A 96 13.89 -15.30 6.79
C TYR A 96 14.12 -16.65 6.11
N LYS A 97 15.29 -16.83 5.46
CA LYS A 97 15.61 -18.08 4.75
C LYS A 97 15.60 -19.29 5.68
N ALA A 98 16.22 -19.16 6.85
CA ALA A 98 16.23 -20.21 7.86
C ALA A 98 14.82 -20.58 8.36
N THR A 99 13.88 -19.65 8.32
CA THR A 99 12.51 -19.85 8.83
C THR A 99 11.57 -20.39 7.74
N TYR A 100 11.66 -19.87 6.51
CA TYR A 100 10.64 -20.04 5.48
C TYR A 100 11.09 -20.83 4.24
N GLU A 101 12.39 -21.11 4.06
CA GLU A 101 12.93 -21.75 2.85
C GLU A 101 13.66 -23.07 3.12
N LYS A 102 13.28 -23.80 4.17
CA LYS A 102 13.87 -25.09 4.54
C LYS A 102 13.64 -26.17 3.50
#